data_AF-A0A7S2CMJ6-F1
#
_entry.id   AF-A0A7S2CMJ6-F1
#
_cell.length_a   1.000
_cell.length_b   1.000
_cell.length_c   1.000
_cell.angle_alpha   90.00
_cell.angle_beta   90.00
_cell.angle_gamma   90.00
#
_symmetry.space_group_name_H-M   'P 1'
#
loop_
_entity.id
_entity.type
_entity.pdbx_description
1 polymer ?
#
loop_
_entity_poly.entity_id
_entity_poly.type
_entity_poly.pdbx_seq_one_letter_code
_entity_poly.pdbx_strand_id
1 'polypeptide(L)'
;NVCLLNRLRDGCENVRPEFLDFCVRSILENVDCSEGIIYASLGCGKLYFDWELLERLVHTEGVKVKEAWLVEQFGMEYKETNVARVAFASWFSEAGIDVRAFHSPEYLSEWLRESPSADRAHVLLECDTEYIVGGPE
;
A
#
# COMPACT_ATOMS: atom_id res chain seq x y z
N ASN A 1 -16.79 2.28 -3.67
CA ASN A 1 -16.02 1.10 -3.21
C ASN A 1 -16.34 -0.18 -4.02
N VAL A 2 -16.54 -0.07 -5.34
CA VAL A 2 -17.01 -1.19 -6.20
C VAL A 2 -15.85 -1.97 -6.84
N CYS A 3 -14.67 -1.36 -7.00
CA CYS A 3 -13.57 -1.94 -7.77
C CYS A 3 -12.82 -3.08 -7.04
N LEU A 4 -12.48 -2.90 -5.76
CA LEU A 4 -11.72 -3.89 -4.97
C LEU A 4 -12.53 -5.15 -4.60
N LEU A 5 -13.81 -4.99 -4.26
CA LEU A 5 -14.69 -6.14 -3.96
C LEU A 5 -15.06 -6.93 -5.22
N ASN A 6 -14.96 -6.34 -6.41
CA ASN A 6 -15.18 -7.07 -7.65
C ASN A 6 -14.07 -8.10 -7.88
N ARG A 7 -12.80 -7.83 -7.55
CA ARG A 7 -11.69 -8.80 -7.70
C ARG A 7 -11.89 -10.10 -6.91
N LEU A 8 -12.60 -10.03 -5.78
CA LEU A 8 -12.91 -11.18 -4.92
C LEU A 8 -14.21 -11.89 -5.31
N ARG A 9 -14.90 -11.44 -6.37
CA ARG A 9 -16.04 -12.18 -6.95
C ARG A 9 -15.54 -13.19 -7.96
N ASP A 10 -16.16 -14.37 -7.95
CA ASP A 10 -15.95 -15.39 -8.99
C ASP A 10 -16.04 -14.77 -10.40
N GLY A 11 -15.02 -15.02 -11.22
CA GLY A 11 -14.87 -14.53 -12.59
C GLY A 11 -14.15 -13.18 -12.73
N CYS A 12 -13.70 -12.55 -11.64
CA CYS A 12 -12.96 -11.29 -11.64
C CYS A 12 -11.54 -11.42 -11.07
N GLU A 13 -11.04 -12.66 -10.92
CA GLU A 13 -9.71 -12.99 -10.41
C GLU A 13 -8.60 -12.40 -11.31
N ASN A 14 -8.93 -12.14 -12.58
CA ASN A 14 -8.04 -11.55 -13.59
C ASN A 14 -8.27 -10.05 -13.82
N VAL A 15 -8.92 -9.34 -12.91
CA VAL A 15 -9.00 -7.88 -13.03
C VAL A 15 -7.60 -7.32 -12.78
N ARG A 16 -6.95 -6.77 -13.81
CA ARG A 16 -5.64 -6.07 -13.75
C ARG A 16 -4.43 -6.85 -13.19
N PRO A 17 -4.21 -8.16 -13.46
CA PRO A 17 -2.94 -8.82 -13.11
C PRO A 17 -1.75 -8.10 -13.77
N GLU A 18 -1.97 -7.58 -14.99
CA GLU A 18 -1.00 -6.75 -15.70
C GLU A 18 -0.62 -5.48 -14.95
N PHE A 19 -1.47 -4.96 -14.05
CA PHE A 19 -1.14 -3.81 -13.23
C PHE A 19 -0.19 -4.17 -12.09
N LEU A 20 -0.38 -5.33 -11.45
CA LEU A 20 0.57 -5.84 -10.45
C LEU A 20 1.93 -6.08 -11.11
N ASP A 21 1.95 -6.78 -12.25
CA ASP A 21 3.18 -7.04 -13.01
C ASP A 21 3.84 -5.74 -13.45
N PHE A 22 3.05 -4.77 -13.91
CA PHE A 22 3.52 -3.43 -14.24
C PHE A 22 4.17 -2.74 -13.04
N CYS A 23 3.53 -2.72 -11.88
CA CYS A 23 4.06 -2.11 -10.66
C CYS A 23 5.38 -2.76 -10.23
N VAL A 24 5.42 -4.10 -10.18
CA VAL A 24 6.62 -4.85 -9.81
C VAL A 24 7.78 -4.53 -10.76
N ARG A 25 7.54 -4.65 -12.07
CA ARG A 25 8.55 -4.32 -13.09
C ARG A 25 9.00 -2.86 -12.97
N SER A 26 8.07 -1.92 -12.83
CA SER A 26 8.38 -0.49 -12.71
C SER A 26 9.25 -0.20 -11.50
N ILE A 27 9.00 -0.85 -10.36
CA ILE A 27 9.82 -0.71 -9.15
C ILE A 27 11.23 -1.26 -9.41
N LEU A 28 11.34 -2.48 -9.93
CA LEU A 28 12.63 -3.12 -10.17
C LEU A 28 13.50 -2.37 -11.20
N GLU A 29 12.89 -1.74 -12.19
CA GLU A 29 13.61 -1.00 -13.24
C GLU A 29 14.03 0.41 -12.82
N ASN A 30 13.29 1.05 -11.89
CA ASN A 30 13.44 2.48 -11.61
C ASN A 30 13.84 2.81 -10.18
N VAL A 31 13.85 1.82 -9.27
CA VAL A 31 14.21 2.01 -7.86
C VAL A 31 15.44 1.19 -7.53
N ASP A 32 16.42 1.83 -6.91
CA ASP A 32 17.57 1.10 -6.34
C ASP A 32 17.10 0.31 -5.11
N CYS A 33 17.02 -1.01 -5.27
CA CYS A 33 16.60 -1.93 -4.23
C CYS A 33 17.77 -2.52 -3.42
N SER A 34 19.02 -2.16 -3.70
CA SER A 34 20.21 -2.81 -3.12
C SER A 34 20.28 -2.75 -1.59
N GLU A 35 19.92 -1.62 -0.99
CA GLU A 35 19.89 -1.40 0.46
C GLU A 35 18.50 -1.61 1.10
N GLY A 36 17.54 -2.01 0.27
CA GLY A 36 16.14 -2.12 0.61
C GLY A 36 15.38 -0.79 0.51
N ILE A 37 14.07 -0.90 0.28
CA ILE A 37 13.20 0.22 -0.07
C ILE A 37 12.25 0.59 1.06
N ILE A 38 11.73 1.82 0.99
CA ILE A 38 10.59 2.28 1.78
C ILE A 38 9.42 2.43 0.83
N TYR A 39 8.34 1.74 1.14
CA TYR A 39 7.08 1.76 0.41
C TYR A 39 6.09 2.67 1.10
N ALA A 40 5.35 3.48 0.36
CA ALA A 40 4.26 4.28 0.86
C ALA A 40 3.00 4.08 0.02
N SER A 41 1.85 3.95 0.68
CA SER A 41 0.55 3.77 0.04
C SER A 41 -0.40 4.89 0.47
N LEU A 42 -0.95 5.63 -0.50
CA LEU A 42 -1.96 6.66 -0.30
C LEU A 42 -3.34 6.09 -0.65
N GLY A 43 -4.32 6.28 0.24
CA GLY A 43 -5.67 5.75 0.03
C GLY A 43 -5.71 4.22 0.09
N CYS A 44 -4.92 3.65 1.02
CA CYS A 44 -4.61 2.22 1.07
C CYS A 44 -5.82 1.32 1.41
N GLY A 45 -6.94 1.89 1.88
CA GLY A 45 -8.19 1.17 2.14
C GLY A 45 -8.02 -0.12 2.95
N LYS A 46 -8.34 -1.26 2.33
CA LYS A 46 -8.27 -2.61 2.93
C LYS A 46 -6.99 -3.37 2.59
N LEU A 47 -6.01 -2.71 1.96
CA LEU A 47 -4.63 -3.20 1.76
C LEU A 47 -4.47 -4.46 0.91
N TYR A 48 -5.50 -4.89 0.18
CA TYR A 48 -5.40 -6.13 -0.59
C TYR A 48 -4.36 -6.05 -1.71
N PHE A 49 -4.37 -4.98 -2.51
CA PHE A 49 -3.38 -4.79 -3.56
C PHE A 49 -1.98 -4.54 -2.99
N ASP A 50 -1.88 -3.75 -1.92
CA ASP A 50 -0.61 -3.54 -1.21
C ASP A 50 -0.02 -4.86 -0.73
N TRP A 51 -0.88 -5.77 -0.25
CA TRP A 51 -0.46 -7.09 0.20
C TRP A 51 0.08 -7.91 -0.96
N GLU A 52 -0.65 -8.00 -2.09
CA GLU A 52 -0.18 -8.71 -3.28
C GLU A 52 1.15 -8.16 -3.81
N LEU A 53 1.29 -6.82 -3.84
CA LEU A 53 2.49 -6.15 -4.32
C LEU A 53 3.69 -6.42 -3.41
N LEU A 54 3.56 -6.22 -2.09
CA LEU A 54 4.66 -6.47 -1.16
C LEU A 54 5.00 -7.95 -1.07
N GLU A 55 4.01 -8.85 -1.12
CA GLU A 55 4.23 -10.29 -1.15
C GLU A 55 5.08 -10.68 -2.37
N ARG A 56 4.74 -10.14 -3.55
CA ARG A 56 5.48 -10.40 -4.79
C ARG A 56 6.91 -9.85 -4.70
N LEU A 57 7.08 -8.60 -4.27
CA LEU A 57 8.38 -7.96 -4.13
C LEU A 57 9.29 -8.72 -3.16
N VAL A 58 8.79 -9.07 -1.98
CA VAL A 58 9.57 -9.69 -0.91
C VAL A 58 9.84 -11.16 -1.19
N HIS A 59 8.79 -11.94 -1.44
CA HIS A 59 8.89 -13.40 -1.45
C HIS A 59 9.19 -13.98 -2.83
N THR A 60 8.92 -13.24 -3.92
CA THR A 60 9.25 -13.71 -5.28
C THR A 60 10.46 -13.00 -5.86
N GLU A 61 10.53 -11.67 -5.77
CA GLU A 61 11.62 -10.89 -6.38
C GLU A 61 12.81 -10.69 -5.43
N GLY A 62 12.68 -11.05 -4.15
CA GLY A 62 13.75 -10.95 -3.16
C GLY A 62 14.09 -9.51 -2.75
N VAL A 63 13.19 -8.55 -3.00
CA VAL A 63 13.38 -7.15 -2.62
C VAL A 63 13.21 -7.00 -1.12
N LYS A 64 14.22 -6.39 -0.47
CA LYS A 64 14.11 -6.00 0.93
C LYS A 64 13.24 -4.75 1.06
N VAL A 65 12.11 -4.87 1.75
CA VAL A 65 11.27 -3.72 2.11
C VAL A 65 11.53 -3.40 3.58
N LYS A 66 12.09 -2.23 3.88
CA LYS A 66 12.43 -1.81 5.25
C LYS A 66 11.20 -1.33 5.99
N GLU A 67 10.41 -0.50 5.33
CA GLU A 67 9.23 0.12 5.92
C GLU A 67 8.07 0.17 4.92
N ALA A 68 6.85 0.08 5.45
CA ALA A 68 5.62 0.33 4.71
C ALA A 68 4.80 1.41 5.41
N TRP A 69 4.63 2.55 4.76
CA TRP A 69 3.86 3.69 5.26
C TRP A 69 2.45 3.68 4.67
N LEU A 70 1.47 3.44 5.52
CA LEU A 70 0.06 3.32 5.14
C LEU A 70 -0.67 4.63 5.47
N VAL A 71 -1.00 5.41 4.46
CA VAL A 71 -1.65 6.72 4.62
C VAL A 71 -3.09 6.63 4.15
N GLU A 72 -4.04 6.79 5.07
CA GLU A 72 -5.46 6.68 4.75
C GLU A 72 -6.32 7.47 5.73
N GLN A 73 -7.28 8.21 5.18
CA GLN A 73 -8.19 9.04 5.93
C GLN A 73 -9.22 8.20 6.67
N PHE A 74 -9.45 8.52 7.93
CA PHE A 74 -10.43 7.80 8.73
C PHE A 74 -11.86 8.15 8.28
N GLY A 75 -12.51 7.19 7.61
CA GLY A 75 -13.93 7.25 7.23
C GLY A 75 -14.81 6.26 8.00
N MET A 76 -16.05 6.06 7.55
CA MET A 76 -17.03 5.17 8.19
C MET A 76 -16.61 3.68 8.23
N GLU A 77 -15.62 3.26 7.44
CA GLU A 77 -15.07 1.89 7.40
C GLU A 77 -13.85 1.70 8.34
N TYR A 78 -13.69 2.55 9.37
CA TYR A 78 -12.53 2.54 10.28
C TYR A 78 -12.24 1.19 10.94
N LYS A 79 -13.26 0.37 11.20
CA LYS A 79 -13.07 -0.92 11.87
C LYS A 79 -12.42 -1.95 10.94
N GLU A 80 -12.94 -2.09 9.73
CA GLU A 80 -12.42 -3.02 8.73
C GLU A 80 -11.00 -2.64 8.30
N THR A 81 -10.74 -1.33 8.09
CA THR A 81 -9.40 -0.85 7.72
C THR A 81 -8.38 -1.08 8.82
N ASN A 82 -8.75 -0.93 10.09
CA ASN A 82 -7.83 -1.27 11.19
C ASN A 82 -7.55 -2.76 11.31
N VAL A 83 -8.56 -3.62 11.15
CA VAL A 83 -8.33 -5.08 11.13
C VAL A 83 -7.38 -5.44 9.99
N ALA A 84 -7.58 -4.87 8.80
CA ALA A 84 -6.69 -5.06 7.66
C ALA A 84 -5.25 -4.60 7.98
N ARG A 85 -5.07 -3.43 8.60
CA ARG A 85 -3.74 -2.92 8.99
C ARG A 85 -3.02 -3.83 9.97
N VAL A 86 -3.72 -4.30 11.00
CA VAL A 86 -3.14 -5.21 12.00
C VAL A 86 -2.75 -6.54 11.35
N ALA A 87 -3.63 -7.10 10.51
CA ALA A 87 -3.34 -8.32 9.78
C ALA A 87 -2.13 -8.13 8.84
N PHE A 88 -2.09 -7.03 8.10
CA PHE A 88 -1.01 -6.66 7.19
C PHE A 88 0.33 -6.53 7.92
N ALA A 89 0.38 -5.80 9.03
CA ALA A 89 1.58 -5.67 9.85
C ALA A 89 2.04 -7.01 10.44
N SER A 90 1.10 -7.84 10.89
CA SER A 90 1.41 -9.17 11.38
C SER A 90 1.99 -10.07 10.28
N TRP A 91 1.43 -10.01 9.07
CA TRP A 91 1.85 -10.83 7.93
C TRP A 91 3.32 -10.58 7.57
N PHE A 92 3.72 -9.32 7.50
CA PHE A 92 5.08 -8.93 7.10
C PHE A 92 6.07 -8.81 8.27
N SER A 93 5.64 -9.13 9.50
CA SER A 93 6.52 -9.05 10.68
C SER A 93 7.73 -9.99 10.57
N GLU A 94 7.55 -11.19 10.01
CA GLU A 94 8.63 -12.17 9.82
C GLU A 94 9.62 -11.73 8.72
N ALA A 95 9.13 -10.98 7.72
CA ALA A 95 9.98 -10.36 6.70
C ALA A 95 10.75 -9.13 7.22
N GLY A 96 10.48 -8.70 8.46
CA GLY A 96 11.14 -7.56 9.08
C GLY A 96 10.70 -6.19 8.57
N ILE A 97 9.50 -6.09 7.97
CA ILE A 97 8.96 -4.80 7.51
C ILE A 97 8.38 -4.03 8.70
N ASP A 98 8.85 -2.80 8.91
CA ASP A 98 8.25 -1.88 9.88
C ASP A 98 7.03 -1.17 9.25
N VAL A 99 5.83 -1.52 9.71
CA VAL A 99 4.58 -0.97 9.19
C VAL A 99 4.14 0.23 10.03
N ARG A 100 4.08 1.40 9.39
CA ARG A 100 3.65 2.67 10.01
C ARG A 100 2.34 3.11 9.39
N ALA A 101 1.36 3.48 10.23
CA ALA A 101 0.08 3.99 9.76
C ALA A 101 -0.08 5.47 10.09
N PHE A 102 -0.47 6.24 9.09
CA PHE A 102 -0.76 7.67 9.19
C PHE A 102 -2.19 7.91 8.72
N HIS A 103 -2.87 8.87 9.33
CA HIS A 103 -4.26 9.14 9.00
C HIS A 103 -4.46 10.21 7.93
N SER A 104 -3.39 10.94 7.61
CA SER A 104 -3.39 11.88 6.50
C SER A 104 -1.97 12.14 6.00
N PRO A 105 -1.80 12.61 4.75
CA PRO A 105 -0.51 13.04 4.24
C PRO A 105 0.14 14.15 5.08
N GLU A 106 -0.67 15.03 5.68
CA GLU A 106 -0.18 16.10 6.56
C GLU A 106 0.49 15.53 7.81
N TYR A 107 -0.10 14.50 8.42
CA TYR A 107 0.50 13.84 9.58
C TYR A 107 1.78 13.09 9.23
N LEU A 108 1.85 12.46 8.07
CA LEU A 108 3.11 11.88 7.56
C LEU A 108 4.17 12.99 7.38
N SER A 109 3.80 14.13 6.81
CA SER A 109 4.68 15.27 6.61
C SER A 109 5.18 15.90 7.92
N GLU A 110 4.32 15.98 8.94
CA GLU A 110 4.69 16.38 10.30
C GLU A 110 5.69 15.40 10.91
N TRP A 111 5.38 14.11 10.86
CA TRP A 111 6.27 13.06 11.40
C TRP A 111 7.66 13.06 10.73
N LEU A 112 7.72 13.24 9.40
CA LEU A 112 8.97 13.35 8.66
C LEU A 112 9.78 14.60 9.04
N ARG A 113 9.11 15.72 9.32
CA ARG A 113 9.79 16.95 9.81
C ARG A 113 10.38 16.76 11.20
N GLU A 114 9.69 16.01 12.06
CA GLU A 114 10.13 15.71 13.43
C GLU A 114 11.17 14.57 13.49
N SER A 115 11.29 13.80 12.42
CA SER A 115 12.20 12.66 12.30
C SER A 115 13.28 12.93 11.24
N PRO A 116 14.29 13.77 11.51
CA PRO A 116 15.29 14.17 10.51
C PRO A 116 16.18 13.03 10.00
N SER A 117 16.17 11.88 10.68
CA SER A 117 16.84 10.65 10.24
C SER A 117 15.93 9.71 9.44
N ALA A 118 14.64 10.02 9.30
CA ALA A 118 13.74 9.23 8.48
C ALA A 118 14.11 9.42 7.00
N ASP A 119 14.34 8.31 6.31
CA ASP A 119 14.52 8.29 4.86
C ASP A 119 13.22 8.71 4.16
N ARG A 120 13.29 8.94 2.84
CA ARG A 120 12.09 9.18 2.02
C ARG A 120 11.53 7.84 1.51
N ALA A 121 10.22 7.82 1.22
CA ALA A 121 9.64 6.74 0.45
C ALA A 121 10.33 6.65 -0.92
N HIS A 122 10.69 5.43 -1.30
CA HIS A 122 11.28 5.12 -2.60
C HIS A 122 10.18 4.80 -3.61
N VAL A 123 9.09 4.22 -3.12
CA VAL A 123 7.89 3.88 -3.89
C VAL A 123 6.70 4.57 -3.25
N LEU A 124 5.93 5.31 -4.06
CA LEU A 124 4.62 5.84 -3.70
C LEU A 124 3.58 5.15 -4.58
N LEU A 125 2.67 4.40 -3.97
CA LEU A 125 1.52 3.83 -4.64
C LEU A 125 0.27 4.63 -4.28
N GLU A 126 -0.47 5.02 -5.31
CA GLU A 126 -1.82 5.56 -5.19
C GLU A 126 -2.69 4.78 -6.17
N CYS A 127 -3.68 4.05 -5.64
CA CYS A 127 -4.69 3.43 -6.46
C CYS A 127 -5.91 4.35 -6.47
N ASP A 128 -6.18 5.00 -7.61
CA ASP A 128 -7.39 5.81 -7.78
C ASP A 128 -8.62 4.98 -7.38
N THR A 129 -9.21 5.32 -6.24
CA THR A 129 -10.59 4.96 -5.97
C THR A 129 -11.43 6.08 -6.53
N GLU A 130 -12.14 5.84 -7.63
CA GLU A 130 -13.17 6.76 -8.08
C GLU A 130 -14.08 7.08 -6.89
N TYR A 131 -14.02 8.33 -6.41
CA TYR A 131 -15.15 8.91 -5.73
C TYR A 131 -16.29 8.83 -6.75
N ILE A 132 -17.28 7.97 -6.47
CA ILE A 132 -18.59 8.17 -7.08
C ILE A 132 -19.07 9.51 -6.49
N VAL A 133 -18.68 10.60 -7.13
CA VAL A 133 -19.32 11.89 -6.95
C VAL A 133 -20.76 11.61 -7.32
N GLY A 134 -21.66 11.73 -6.34
CA GLY A 134 -23.08 11.54 -6.57
C GLY A 134 -23.49 12.27 -7.85
N GLY A 135 -23.90 11.51 -8.85
CA GLY A 135 -24.64 12.06 -9.99
C GLY A 135 -25.91 12.72 -9.47
N PRO A 136 -26.38 13.80 -10.13
CA PRO A 136 -27.37 14.70 -9.58
C PRO A 136 -28.74 14.02 -9.37
N GLU A 137 -29.43 14.54 -8.36
CA GLU A 137 -30.82 14.34 -7.88
C GLU A 137 -31.79 13.51 -8.73
#